data_AF-A0A924ZK27-F1
#
_entry.id   AF-A0A924ZK27-F1
#
_cell.length_a   1.000
_cell.length_b   1.000
_cell.length_c   1.000
_cell.angle_alpha   90.00
_cell.angle_beta   90.00
_cell.angle_gamma   90.00
#
_symmetry.space_group_name_H-M   'P 1'
#
loop_
_entity.id
_entity.type
_entity.pdbx_description
1 polymer ?
#
loop_
_entity_poly.entity_id
_entity_poly.type
_entity_poly.pdbx_seq_one_letter_code
_entity_poly.pdbx_strand_id
1 'polypeptide(L)'
;MSWDLDLFSLLVLLGACQGLILSFILFFSKKENYPGKNYLGFFILILTYNGFETLNWSSGLNGSTLLFNLFPFVLIFGLGPALYLYVYELTHTKEKIPKANFWHFIPVLFNYSFG
;
A
#
# COMPACT_ATOMS: atom_id res chain seq x y z
N MET A 1 26.19 5.09 -22.05
CA MET A 1 25.30 4.07 -21.49
C MET A 1 25.42 4.17 -19.97
N SER A 2 24.65 5.05 -19.36
CA SER A 2 24.73 5.39 -17.94
C SER A 2 24.01 4.33 -17.11
N TRP A 3 24.73 3.73 -16.16
CA TRP A 3 24.28 2.66 -15.26
C TRP A 3 23.34 3.13 -14.14
N ASP A 4 22.74 4.32 -14.27
CA ASP A 4 21.90 4.92 -13.22
C ASP A 4 20.59 4.17 -12.97
N LEU A 5 20.17 3.30 -13.88
CA LEU A 5 18.93 2.53 -13.74
C LEU A 5 19.04 1.28 -12.85
N ASP A 6 20.25 0.79 -12.54
CA ASP A 6 20.38 -0.50 -11.86
C ASP A 6 20.33 -0.36 -10.33
N LEU A 7 21.04 0.61 -9.75
CA LEU A 7 21.09 0.82 -8.30
C LEU A 7 19.76 1.32 -7.73
N PHE A 8 19.12 2.29 -8.39
CA PHE A 8 17.83 2.82 -7.93
C PHE A 8 16.74 1.75 -8.02
N SER A 9 16.66 1.03 -9.14
CA SER A 9 15.69 -0.06 -9.32
C SER A 9 15.92 -1.19 -8.31
N LEU A 10 17.18 -1.56 -8.06
CA LEU A 10 17.52 -2.55 -7.04
C LEU A 10 17.09 -2.10 -5.64
N LEU A 11 17.32 -0.83 -5.29
CA LEU A 11 16.94 -0.28 -3.99
C LEU A 11 15.43 -0.26 -3.81
N VAL A 12 14.68 0.16 -4.83
CA VAL A 12 13.21 0.14 -4.82
C VAL A 12 12.69 -1.30 -4.75
N LEU A 13 13.31 -2.25 -5.46
CA LEU A 13 12.93 -3.67 -5.46
C LEU A 13 13.13 -4.32 -4.09
N LEU A 14 14.30 -4.08 -3.47
CA LEU A 14 14.61 -4.56 -2.13
C LEU A 14 13.66 -3.96 -1.10
N GLY A 15 13.39 -2.65 -1.19
CA GLY A 15 12.43 -1.96 -0.32
C GLY A 15 11.00 -2.50 -0.48
N ALA A 16 10.54 -2.71 -1.72
CA ALA A 16 9.23 -3.29 -1.99
C ALA A 16 9.11 -4.71 -1.44
N CYS A 17 10.13 -5.54 -1.63
CA CYS A 17 10.19 -6.91 -1.11
C CYS A 17 10.16 -6.95 0.43
N GLN A 18 10.97 -6.10 1.08
CA GLN A 18 10.96 -5.96 2.54
C GLN A 18 9.61 -5.49 3.06
N GLY A 19 9.00 -4.50 2.39
CA GLY A 19 7.67 -4.00 2.72
C GLY A 19 6.59 -5.08 2.57
N LEU A 20 6.69 -5.92 1.54
CA LEU A 20 5.76 -7.04 1.32
C LEU A 20 5.83 -8.02 2.50
N ILE A 21 7.03 -8.44 2.87
CA ILE A 21 7.26 -9.34 3.99
C ILE A 21 6.72 -8.73 5.29
N LEU A 22 7.01 -7.47 5.55
CA LEU A 22 6.57 -6.77 6.76
C LEU A 22 5.04 -6.65 6.84
N SER A 23 4.39 -6.33 5.72
CA SER A 23 2.93 -6.28 5.61
C SER A 23 2.30 -7.64 5.92
N PHE A 24 2.83 -8.72 5.33
CA PHE A 24 2.40 -10.09 5.64
C PHE A 24 2.59 -10.41 7.13
N ILE A 25 3.75 -10.11 7.71
CA ILE A 25 4.00 -10.33 9.14
C ILE A 25 2.96 -9.58 9.99
N LEU A 26 2.63 -8.33 9.65
CA LEU A 26 1.63 -7.55 10.40
C LEU A 26 0.23 -8.15 10.34
N PHE A 27 -0.19 -8.66 9.18
CA PHE A 27 -1.49 -9.31 9.02
C PHE A 27 -1.57 -10.67 9.73
N PHE A 28 -0.51 -11.48 9.66
CA PHE A 28 -0.50 -12.84 10.22
C PHE A 28 0.03 -12.92 11.66
N SER A 29 0.58 -11.82 12.20
CA SER A 29 1.03 -11.78 13.59
C SER A 29 -0.16 -11.99 14.53
N LYS A 30 -0.10 -13.03 15.35
CA LYS A 30 -1.14 -13.33 16.36
C LYS A 30 -1.12 -12.40 17.57
N LYS A 31 -0.24 -11.40 17.60
CA LYS A 31 -0.20 -10.42 18.70
C LYS A 31 -1.48 -9.58 18.67
N GLU A 32 -2.37 -9.80 19.64
CA GLU A 32 -3.60 -9.01 19.83
C GLU A 32 -3.31 -7.63 20.44
N ASN A 33 -2.15 -7.45 21.10
CA ASN A 33 -1.79 -6.20 21.78
C ASN A 33 -1.35 -5.04 20.87
N TYR A 34 -1.47 -5.16 19.54
CA TYR A 34 -1.10 -4.09 18.62
C TYR A 34 -2.36 -3.57 17.89
N PRO A 35 -3.06 -2.58 18.47
CA PRO A 35 -4.21 -1.97 17.83
C PRO A 35 -3.78 -1.33 16.50
N GLY A 36 -4.61 -1.51 15.47
CA GLY A 36 -4.34 -0.98 14.13
C GLY A 36 -3.23 -1.66 13.31
N LYS A 37 -2.65 -2.80 13.75
CA LYS A 37 -1.62 -3.53 12.97
C LYS A 37 -2.05 -3.83 11.53
N ASN A 38 -3.34 -4.10 11.32
CA ASN A 38 -3.89 -4.41 10.01
C ASN A 38 -3.91 -3.16 9.12
N TYR A 39 -4.20 -1.98 9.68
CA TYR A 39 -4.17 -0.71 8.94
C TYR A 39 -2.75 -0.33 8.56
N LEU A 40 -1.78 -0.55 9.46
CA LEU A 40 -0.36 -0.39 9.16
C LEU A 40 0.11 -1.39 8.09
N GLY A 41 -0.30 -2.66 8.21
CA GLY A 41 -0.01 -3.68 7.20
C GLY A 41 -0.56 -3.28 5.83
N PHE A 42 -1.78 -2.76 5.78
CA PHE A 42 -2.42 -2.28 4.55
C PHE A 42 -1.71 -1.05 3.97
N PHE A 43 -1.32 -0.10 4.81
CA PHE A 43 -0.51 1.06 4.42
C PHE A 43 0.81 0.64 3.76
N ILE A 44 1.54 -0.29 4.38
CA ILE A 44 2.81 -0.80 3.86
C ILE A 44 2.57 -1.59 2.55
N LEU A 45 1.47 -2.33 2.45
CA LEU A 45 1.12 -3.06 1.24
C LEU A 45 0.88 -2.13 0.04
N ILE A 46 0.19 -1.01 0.26
CA ILE A 46 -0.03 0.02 -0.77
C ILE A 46 1.31 0.63 -1.23
N LEU A 47 2.21 0.92 -0.29
CA LEU A 47 3.56 1.44 -0.59
C LEU A 47 4.36 0.46 -1.43
N THR A 48 4.38 -0.82 -1.03
CA THR A 48 5.03 -1.90 -1.77
C THR A 48 4.45 -2.04 -3.17
N TYR A 49 3.13 -2.00 -3.31
CA TYR A 49 2.45 -2.10 -4.60
C TYR A 49 2.88 -0.97 -5.56
N ASN A 50 2.87 0.27 -5.08
CA ASN A 50 3.30 1.44 -5.87
C ASN A 50 4.79 1.35 -6.25
N GLY A 51 5.64 0.80 -5.35
CA GLY A 51 7.04 0.53 -5.65
C GLY A 51 7.22 -0.46 -6.80
N PHE A 52 6.44 -1.55 -6.81
CA PHE A 52 6.44 -2.51 -7.91
C PHE A 52 5.90 -1.93 -9.21
N GLU A 53 4.84 -1.12 -9.16
CA GLU A 53 4.29 -0.42 -10.35
C GLU A 53 5.32 0.53 -10.96
N THR A 54 6.02 1.30 -10.11
CA THR A 54 7.10 2.22 -10.54
C THR A 54 8.26 1.47 -11.21
N LEU A 55 8.62 0.30 -10.68
CA LEU A 55 9.64 -0.58 -11.29
C LEU A 55 9.16 -1.13 -12.63
N ASN A 56 7.91 -1.61 -12.71
CA ASN A 56 7.33 -2.13 -13.94
C ASN A 56 7.34 -1.08 -15.06
N TRP A 57 7.01 0.18 -14.71
CA TRP A 57 7.09 1.32 -15.61
C TRP A 57 8.52 1.63 -16.03
N SER A 58 9.47 1.65 -15.07
CA SER A 58 10.88 1.96 -15.32
C SER A 58 11.60 0.88 -16.14
N SER A 59 11.19 -0.38 -16.02
CA SER A 59 11.74 -1.52 -16.79
C SER A 59 11.13 -1.66 -18.19
N GLY A 60 10.17 -0.81 -18.57
CA GLY A 60 9.50 -0.89 -19.88
C GLY A 60 8.59 -2.11 -20.06
N LEU A 61 8.23 -2.78 -18.97
CA LEU A 61 7.35 -3.96 -18.93
C LEU A 61 5.85 -3.59 -18.90
N ASN A 62 5.53 -2.32 -19.20
CA ASN A 62 4.18 -1.79 -19.23
C ASN A 62 3.26 -2.66 -20.11
N GLY A 63 2.19 -3.18 -19.51
CA GLY A 63 1.18 -3.98 -20.20
C GLY A 63 1.38 -5.50 -20.16
N SER A 64 2.53 -6.01 -19.70
CA SER A 64 2.77 -7.47 -19.58
C SER A 64 2.14 -8.08 -18.33
N THR A 65 1.92 -7.30 -17.28
CA THR A 65 1.46 -7.79 -15.97
C THR A 65 0.03 -7.33 -15.72
N LEU A 66 -0.91 -8.27 -15.88
CA LEU A 66 -2.35 -8.10 -15.66
C LEU A 66 -2.69 -7.51 -14.29
N LEU A 67 -1.84 -7.76 -13.28
CA LEU A 67 -1.92 -7.25 -11.91
C LEU A 67 -1.81 -5.72 -11.80
N PHE A 68 -1.02 -5.06 -12.66
CA PHE A 68 -0.86 -3.60 -12.67
C PHE A 68 -1.89 -2.89 -13.54
N ASN A 69 -2.48 -3.60 -14.51
CA ASN A 69 -3.62 -3.09 -15.28
C ASN A 69 -4.94 -3.15 -14.50
N LEU A 70 -5.10 -4.10 -13.58
CA LEU A 70 -6.33 -4.26 -12.77
C LEU A 70 -6.41 -3.30 -11.59
N PHE A 71 -5.28 -2.82 -11.08
CA PHE A 71 -5.20 -1.89 -9.95
C PHE A 71 -4.24 -0.74 -10.26
N PRO A 72 -4.52 0.11 -11.26
CA PRO A 72 -3.68 1.28 -11.53
C PRO A 72 -3.57 2.15 -10.27
N PHE A 73 -2.56 3.04 -10.22
CA PHE A 73 -2.20 4.11 -9.24
C PHE A 73 -3.24 4.62 -8.20
N VAL A 74 -4.53 4.34 -8.36
CA VAL A 74 -5.65 4.50 -7.44
C VAL A 74 -5.36 4.03 -6.01
N LEU A 75 -4.59 2.95 -5.84
CA LEU A 75 -4.24 2.44 -4.50
C LEU A 75 -3.47 3.45 -3.66
N ILE A 76 -2.72 4.39 -4.26
CA ILE A 76 -1.99 5.45 -3.54
C ILE A 76 -2.91 6.31 -2.68
N PHE A 77 -4.16 6.54 -3.14
CA PHE A 77 -5.15 7.35 -2.41
C PHE A 77 -5.60 6.66 -1.11
N GLY A 78 -5.37 5.35 -0.98
CA GLY A 78 -5.60 4.60 0.25
C GLY A 78 -4.55 4.85 1.35
N LEU A 79 -3.41 5.47 1.06
CA LEU A 79 -2.34 5.72 2.05
C LEU A 79 -2.82 6.63 3.18
N GLY A 80 -3.46 7.75 2.84
CA GLY A 80 -3.96 8.72 3.82
C GLY A 80 -4.97 8.10 4.80
N PRO A 81 -6.05 7.48 4.28
CA PRO A 81 -7.02 6.78 5.11
C PRO A 81 -6.42 5.64 5.94
N ALA A 82 -5.51 4.84 5.39
CA ALA A 82 -4.86 3.74 6.12
C ALA A 82 -4.00 4.25 7.28
N LEU A 83 -3.22 5.32 7.05
CA LEU A 83 -2.41 5.96 8.10
C LEU A 83 -3.30 6.60 9.17
N TYR A 84 -4.37 7.27 8.76
CA TYR A 84 -5.32 7.88 9.69
C TYR A 84 -5.97 6.82 10.60
N LEU A 85 -6.44 5.70 10.04
CA LEU A 85 -7.03 4.61 10.82
C LEU A 85 -6.02 3.95 11.76
N TYR A 86 -4.76 3.83 11.33
CA TYR A 86 -3.68 3.37 12.21
C TYR A 86 -3.46 4.30 13.40
N VAL A 87 -3.34 5.61 13.18
CA VAL A 87 -3.17 6.61 14.25
C VAL A 87 -4.40 6.68 15.16
N TYR A 88 -5.60 6.56 14.57
CA TYR A 88 -6.86 6.54 15.32
C TYR A 88 -6.92 5.38 16.30
N GLU A 89 -6.63 4.15 15.86
CA GLU A 89 -6.56 2.95 16.72
C GLU A 89 -5.51 3.07 17.83
N LEU A 90 -4.38 3.73 17.53
CA LEU A 90 -3.31 3.95 18.49
C LEU A 90 -3.71 4.95 19.60
N THR A 91 -4.53 5.94 19.25
CA THR A 91 -4.91 7.05 20.15
C THR A 91 -6.24 6.79 20.87
N HIS A 92 -7.18 6.09 20.22
CA HIS A 92 -8.54 5.84 20.69
C HIS A 92 -8.82 4.33 20.81
N THR A 93 -7.95 3.61 21.52
CA THR A 93 -7.93 2.14 21.63
C THR A 93 -9.22 1.50 22.18
N LYS A 94 -10.17 2.29 22.70
CA LYS A 94 -11.46 1.81 23.26
C LYS A 94 -12.69 2.24 22.47
N GLU A 95 -12.54 3.10 21.47
CA GLU A 95 -13.66 3.64 20.70
C GLU A 95 -13.75 2.94 19.34
N LYS A 96 -14.96 2.52 18.97
CA LYS A 96 -15.19 1.94 17.66
C LYS A 96 -14.97 3.01 16.59
N ILE A 97 -14.21 2.68 15.55
CA ILE A 97 -14.01 3.55 14.40
C ILE A 97 -15.39 3.94 13.82
N PRO A 98 -15.72 5.23 13.71
CA PRO A 98 -16.97 5.65 13.11
C PRO A 98 -16.96 5.27 11.63
N LYS A 99 -18.03 4.59 11.17
CA LYS A 99 -18.18 4.12 9.79
C LYS A 99 -18.07 5.24 8.74
N ALA A 100 -18.28 6.50 9.17
CA ALA A 100 -18.07 7.68 8.35
C ALA A 100 -16.60 7.85 7.89
N ASN A 101 -15.61 7.39 8.66
CA ASN A 101 -14.19 7.51 8.28
C ASN A 101 -13.81 6.60 7.10
N PHE A 102 -14.63 5.59 6.79
CA PHE A 102 -14.46 4.78 5.57
C PHE A 102 -14.86 5.54 4.30
N TRP A 103 -15.58 6.66 4.40
CA TRP A 103 -15.90 7.50 3.23
C TRP A 103 -14.66 8.13 2.60
N HIS A 104 -13.54 8.22 3.34
CA HIS A 104 -12.26 8.65 2.76
C HIS A 104 -11.66 7.64 1.77
N PHE A 105 -12.22 6.42 1.67
CA PHE A 105 -11.89 5.48 0.60
C PHE A 105 -12.76 5.63 -0.66
N ILE A 106 -13.75 6.53 -0.67
CA ILE A 106 -14.57 6.80 -1.87
C ILE A 106 -13.73 7.20 -3.09
N PRO A 107 -12.65 8.01 -3.00
CA PRO A 107 -11.80 8.33 -4.14
C PRO A 107 -11.15 7.08 -4.77
N VAL A 108 -10.85 6.07 -3.94
CA VAL A 108 -10.30 4.77 -4.39
C VAL A 108 -11.37 3.99 -5.17
N LEU A 109 -12.61 4.00 -4.69
CA LEU A 109 -13.73 3.29 -5.34
C LEU A 109 -14.22 3.98 -6.62
N PHE A 110 -14.23 5.31 -6.66
CA PHE A 110 -14.74 6.07 -7.81
C PHE A 110 -13.82 5.94 -9.02
N ASN A 111 -12.51 5.86 -8.79
CA ASN A 111 -11.53 5.71 -9.86
C ASN A 111 -11.59 4.29 -10.50
N TYR A 112 -11.93 3.25 -9.72
CA TYR A 112 -12.14 1.89 -10.23
C TYR A 112 -13.35 1.76 -11.18
N SER A 113 -14.32 2.68 -11.12
CA SER A 113 -15.54 2.64 -11.95
C SER A 113 -15.41 3.38 -13.29
N PHE A 114 -14.33 4.14 -13.50
CA PHE A 114 -14.15 5.03 -14.65
C PHE A 114 -12.82 4.86 -15.41
N GLY A 115 -12.02 3.84 -15.09
CA GLY A 115 -10.83 3.42 -15.83
C GLY A 115 -10.98 1.99 -16.34
#